data_AF-A0AAW5JM63-F1
#
_entry.id   AF-A0AAW5JM63-F1
#
_cell.length_a   1.000
_cell.length_b   1.000
_cell.length_c   1.000
_cell.angle_alpha   90.00
_cell.angle_beta   90.00
_cell.angle_gamma   90.00
#
_symmetry.space_group_name_H-M   'P 1'
#
loop_
_entity.id
_entity.type
_entity.pdbx_description
1 polymer ?
#
loop_
_entity_poly.entity_id
_entity_poly.type
_entity_poly.pdbx_seq_one_letter_code
_entity_poly.pdbx_strand_id
1 'polypeptide(L)'
;MEDGLRRSDVLSSYGLDGAAPFFLYCNAAQQTQLELYFDGKTGTGCGFRYDWDGQAEQPQIYGFGFHMVETSSEWDVWGNTEPYTVGSIMGTDGSEFVSHYQESMTYASNGKPERFQSTGVSEGIPPEQVPVDVLTITFAYREDDSLIHKQYHHNPLLFGTTYSNSDLFFDEAERLTFADCYITHGNLESYYIYSDDSPQPAYCLVLDCDLGLCLPTMISYSIEKEVPYGLSRISLHRSLF
;
A
#
# COMPACT_ATOMS: atom_id res chain seq x y z
N MET A 1 34.01 -13.86 10.63
CA MET A 1 33.21 -13.86 9.40
C MET A 1 32.07 -14.81 9.67
N GLU A 2 30.94 -14.29 10.13
CA GLU A 2 29.70 -15.07 10.18
C GLU A 2 29.30 -15.34 8.74
N ASP A 3 29.13 -16.62 8.38
CA ASP A 3 28.46 -17.01 7.14
C ASP A 3 27.03 -16.43 7.23
N GLY A 4 26.77 -15.32 6.55
CA GLY A 4 25.42 -14.83 6.37
C GLY A 4 24.57 -15.91 5.70
N LEU A 5 23.29 -16.01 6.07
CA LEU A 5 22.36 -16.97 5.46
C LEU A 5 22.41 -16.85 3.94
N ARG A 6 22.73 -17.94 3.24
CA ARG A 6 22.74 -17.92 1.77
C ARG A 6 21.32 -18.01 1.28
N ARG A 7 21.04 -17.35 0.16
CA ARG A 7 19.73 -17.39 -0.52
C ARG A 7 19.20 -18.81 -0.70
N SER A 8 20.04 -19.74 -1.14
CA SER A 8 19.69 -21.16 -1.30
C SER A 8 19.21 -21.81 -0.01
N ASP A 9 19.78 -21.41 1.13
CA ASP A 9 19.46 -22.01 2.43
C ASP A 9 18.07 -21.60 2.88
N VAL A 10 17.70 -20.32 2.66
CA VAL A 10 16.33 -19.81 2.89
C VAL A 10 15.34 -20.53 1.98
N LEU A 11 15.60 -20.58 0.66
CA LEU A 11 14.67 -21.24 -0.27
C LEU A 11 14.49 -22.73 0.08
N SER A 12 15.58 -23.41 0.42
CA SER A 12 15.55 -24.82 0.81
C SER A 12 14.76 -25.05 2.11
N SER A 13 14.85 -24.17 3.11
CA SER A 13 14.08 -24.31 4.37
C SER A 13 12.58 -24.19 4.16
N TYR A 14 12.14 -23.56 3.07
CA TYR A 14 10.74 -23.45 2.66
C TYR A 14 10.34 -24.47 1.58
N GLY A 15 11.24 -25.37 1.16
CA GLY A 15 10.98 -26.35 0.10
C GLY A 15 10.88 -25.75 -1.31
N LEU A 16 11.44 -24.54 -1.49
CA LEU A 16 11.38 -23.73 -2.72
C LEU A 16 12.74 -23.65 -3.43
N ASP A 17 13.67 -24.58 -3.11
CA ASP A 17 14.98 -24.63 -3.75
C ASP A 17 14.85 -24.89 -5.26
N GLY A 18 15.59 -24.10 -6.05
CA GLY A 18 15.53 -24.13 -7.52
C GLY A 18 14.22 -23.61 -8.13
N ALA A 19 13.26 -23.11 -7.34
CA ALA A 19 12.06 -22.48 -7.88
C ALA A 19 12.40 -21.15 -8.58
N ALA A 20 11.56 -20.73 -9.52
CA ALA A 20 11.54 -19.36 -10.00
C ALA A 20 10.75 -18.47 -9.01
N PRO A 21 11.05 -17.16 -8.92
CA PRO A 21 10.21 -16.24 -8.15
C PRO A 21 8.76 -16.33 -8.63
N PHE A 22 7.83 -16.41 -7.67
CA PHE A 22 6.41 -16.27 -7.91
C PHE A 22 6.06 -14.84 -8.33
N PHE A 23 6.73 -13.86 -7.73
CA PHE A 23 6.54 -12.45 -8.04
C PHE A 23 7.87 -11.68 -7.91
N LEU A 24 8.07 -10.72 -8.80
CA LEU A 24 9.24 -9.84 -8.85
C LEU A 24 8.72 -8.40 -8.97
N TYR A 25 9.18 -7.51 -8.10
CA TYR A 25 8.90 -6.08 -8.20
C TYR A 25 10.20 -5.31 -8.44
N CYS A 26 10.16 -4.39 -9.40
CA CYS A 26 11.26 -3.48 -9.72
C CYS A 26 10.77 -2.03 -9.62
N ASN A 27 11.62 -1.16 -9.11
CA ASN A 27 11.35 0.28 -9.09
C ASN A 27 11.44 0.90 -10.50
N ALA A 28 11.14 2.20 -10.60
CA ALA A 28 11.22 2.94 -11.86
C ALA A 28 12.61 2.90 -12.54
N ALA A 29 13.68 2.73 -11.76
CA ALA A 29 15.05 2.59 -12.26
C ALA A 29 15.40 1.15 -12.68
N GLN A 30 14.42 0.24 -12.75
CA GLN A 30 14.58 -1.18 -13.06
C GLN A 30 15.46 -1.94 -12.05
N GLN A 31 15.56 -1.43 -10.83
CA GLN A 31 16.24 -2.11 -9.74
C GLN A 31 15.24 -2.99 -8.99
N THR A 32 15.60 -4.25 -8.77
CA THR A 32 14.78 -5.19 -8.01
C THR A 32 14.60 -4.69 -6.58
N GLN A 33 13.36 -4.59 -6.12
CA GLN A 33 12.98 -4.24 -4.75
C GLN A 33 12.42 -5.44 -3.99
N LEU A 34 11.73 -6.36 -4.67
CA LEU A 34 11.16 -7.55 -4.04
C LEU A 34 11.31 -8.78 -4.94
N GLU A 35 11.71 -9.88 -4.30
CA GLU A 35 11.56 -11.23 -4.82
C GLU A 35 10.72 -12.07 -3.87
N LEU A 36 9.62 -12.62 -4.37
CA LEU A 36 8.71 -13.46 -3.60
C LEU A 36 8.65 -14.86 -4.20
N TYR A 37 8.77 -15.86 -3.34
CA TYR A 37 8.60 -17.28 -3.63
C TYR A 37 7.44 -17.81 -2.81
N PHE A 38 6.49 -18.47 -3.45
CA PHE A 38 5.23 -18.81 -2.82
C PHE A 38 4.68 -20.13 -3.33
N ASP A 39 4.30 -21.01 -2.40
CA ASP A 39 3.52 -22.21 -2.67
C ASP A 39 2.06 -21.99 -2.26
N GLY A 40 1.22 -21.70 -3.25
CA GLY A 40 -0.22 -21.49 -3.05
C GLY A 40 -0.98 -22.71 -2.51
N LYS A 41 -0.41 -23.93 -2.54
CA LYS A 41 -1.07 -25.12 -1.97
C LYS A 41 -0.93 -25.19 -0.46
N THR A 42 0.24 -24.84 0.05
CA THR A 42 0.55 -24.89 1.49
C THR A 42 0.36 -23.54 2.17
N GLY A 43 0.21 -22.45 1.41
CA GLY A 43 0.13 -21.09 1.95
C GLY A 43 1.47 -20.62 2.53
N THR A 44 2.56 -21.27 2.16
CA THR A 44 3.90 -21.01 2.69
C THR A 44 4.73 -20.27 1.63
N GLY A 45 5.54 -19.31 2.06
CA GLY A 45 6.39 -18.54 1.16
C GLY A 45 7.54 -17.85 1.87
N CYS A 46 8.49 -17.38 1.07
CA CYS A 46 9.65 -16.62 1.53
C CYS A 46 10.10 -15.65 0.45
N GLY A 47 10.94 -14.70 0.81
CA GLY A 47 11.39 -13.70 -0.15
C GLY A 47 12.54 -12.85 0.35
N PHE A 48 12.94 -11.93 -0.52
CA PHE A 48 14.03 -11.00 -0.31
C PHE A 48 13.55 -9.59 -0.65
N ARG A 49 13.62 -8.69 0.32
CA ARG A 49 13.45 -7.24 0.13
C ARG A 49 14.83 -6.62 -0.11
N TYR A 50 14.91 -5.74 -1.09
CA TYR A 50 16.11 -5.02 -1.49
C TYR A 50 15.92 -3.53 -1.22
N ASP A 51 16.58 -3.05 -0.17
CA ASP A 51 16.53 -1.67 0.26
C ASP A 51 17.65 -0.87 -0.41
N TRP A 52 17.26 -0.03 -1.37
CA TRP A 52 18.16 0.86 -2.07
C TRP A 52 18.20 2.19 -1.32
N ASP A 53 19.06 2.30 -0.31
CA ASP A 53 19.47 3.60 0.20
C ASP A 53 20.01 4.39 -0.99
N GLY A 54 19.38 5.51 -1.36
CA GLY A 54 19.53 6.19 -2.66
C GLY A 54 20.94 6.70 -3.01
N GLN A 55 21.94 6.39 -2.18
CA GLN A 55 23.36 6.66 -2.38
C GLN A 55 24.22 5.39 -2.50
N ALA A 56 23.67 4.20 -2.24
CA ALA A 56 24.40 2.95 -2.20
C ALA A 56 24.49 2.28 -3.59
N GLU A 57 25.67 1.75 -3.93
CA GLU A 57 25.87 0.95 -5.15
C GLU A 57 25.23 -0.44 -5.06
N GLN A 58 24.93 -0.91 -3.85
CA GLN A 58 24.29 -2.20 -3.57
C GLN A 58 23.21 -2.03 -2.51
N PRO A 59 22.08 -2.75 -2.64
CA PRO A 59 21.01 -2.66 -1.67
C PRO A 59 21.35 -3.44 -0.39
N GLN A 60 20.74 -3.05 0.72
CA GLN A 60 20.64 -3.94 1.87
C GLN A 60 19.58 -5.00 1.59
N ILE A 61 19.87 -6.26 1.91
CA ILE A 61 19.00 -7.39 1.58
C ILE A 61 18.43 -7.98 2.86
N TYR A 62 17.10 -8.03 2.94
CA TYR A 62 16.37 -8.59 4.07
C TYR A 62 15.59 -9.82 3.61
N GLY A 63 15.89 -10.97 4.22
CA GLY A 63 15.12 -12.19 4.02
C GLY A 63 13.90 -12.21 4.93
N PHE A 64 12.77 -12.70 4.41
CA PHE A 64 11.55 -12.91 5.18
C PHE A 64 10.89 -14.24 4.79
N GLY A 65 10.00 -14.73 5.65
CA GLY A 65 9.19 -15.91 5.35
C GLY A 65 7.93 -16.01 6.19
N PHE A 66 6.94 -16.69 5.64
CA PHE A 66 5.61 -16.87 6.22
C PHE A 66 5.10 -18.28 5.94
N HIS A 67 4.17 -18.75 6.79
CA HIS A 67 3.60 -20.10 6.71
C HIS A 67 2.07 -20.10 6.57
N MET A 68 1.47 -18.93 6.43
CA MET A 68 0.02 -18.76 6.31
C MET A 68 -0.30 -17.62 5.34
N VAL A 69 -1.47 -17.74 4.72
CA VAL A 69 -2.07 -16.69 3.90
C VAL A 69 -3.40 -16.32 4.54
N GLU A 70 -3.56 -15.04 4.82
CA GLU A 70 -4.82 -14.50 5.32
C GLU A 70 -5.83 -14.38 4.17
N THR A 71 -7.11 -14.40 4.50
CA THR A 71 -8.18 -14.18 3.52
C THR A 71 -8.94 -12.94 3.92
N SER A 72 -9.04 -11.99 3.00
CA SER A 72 -9.82 -10.78 3.21
C SER A 72 -10.76 -10.53 2.02
N SER A 73 -11.97 -10.05 2.32
CA SER A 73 -12.87 -9.43 1.35
C SER A 73 -12.63 -7.93 1.22
N GLU A 74 -11.93 -7.34 2.19
CA GLU A 74 -11.60 -5.91 2.25
C GLU A 74 -10.14 -5.72 1.86
N TRP A 75 -9.84 -4.70 1.04
CA TRP A 75 -8.46 -4.39 0.71
C TRP A 75 -7.85 -3.60 1.87
N ASP A 76 -6.53 -3.42 1.85
CA ASP A 76 -5.94 -2.46 2.76
C ASP A 76 -6.43 -1.02 2.45
N VAL A 77 -6.02 -0.06 3.27
CA VAL A 77 -6.54 1.32 3.20
C VAL A 77 -6.41 1.95 1.81
N TRP A 78 -5.38 1.56 1.06
CA TRP A 78 -5.10 2.10 -0.27
C TRP A 78 -5.66 1.25 -1.39
N GLY A 79 -5.77 -0.06 -1.19
CA GLY A 79 -6.18 -0.98 -2.22
C GLY A 79 -7.53 -0.62 -2.84
N ASN A 80 -8.56 -0.37 -2.03
CA ASN A 80 -9.91 -0.09 -2.55
C ASN A 80 -10.11 1.38 -2.96
N THR A 81 -9.03 2.15 -3.08
CA THR A 81 -9.10 3.58 -3.27
C THR A 81 -8.95 3.94 -4.75
N GLU A 82 -9.94 4.64 -5.30
CA GLU A 82 -9.86 5.21 -6.65
C GLU A 82 -8.57 6.05 -6.80
N PRO A 83 -7.80 5.88 -7.90
CA PRO A 83 -6.46 6.46 -8.03
C PRO A 83 -6.43 7.98 -7.76
N TYR A 84 -7.46 8.68 -8.23
CA TYR A 84 -7.59 10.13 -8.15
C TYR A 84 -8.36 10.65 -6.92
N THR A 85 -8.71 9.81 -5.95
CA THR A 85 -9.39 10.30 -4.73
C THR A 85 -8.49 11.28 -3.95
N VAL A 86 -9.12 12.20 -3.23
CA VAL A 86 -8.44 13.18 -2.39
C VAL A 86 -8.83 13.11 -0.91
N GLY A 87 -9.62 12.10 -0.52
CA GLY A 87 -9.96 11.87 0.88
C GLY A 87 -8.76 11.38 1.71
N SER A 88 -8.83 11.59 3.02
CA SER A 88 -7.89 11.01 3.97
C SER A 88 -8.03 9.48 4.04
N ILE A 89 -7.06 8.84 4.70
CA ILE A 89 -7.11 7.40 5.04
C ILE A 89 -8.35 7.00 5.87
N MET A 90 -9.06 7.97 6.48
CA MET A 90 -10.31 7.73 7.22
C MET A 90 -11.56 7.93 6.36
N GLY A 91 -11.41 8.27 5.08
CA GLY A 91 -12.50 8.57 4.17
C GLY A 91 -13.13 9.96 4.38
N THR A 92 -12.50 10.85 5.15
CA THR A 92 -12.96 12.24 5.40
C THR A 92 -12.00 13.27 4.80
N ASP A 93 -12.45 14.52 4.66
CA ASP A 93 -11.66 15.63 4.13
C ASP A 93 -10.85 16.37 5.22
N GLY A 94 -11.12 16.06 6.50
CA GLY A 94 -10.46 16.65 7.66
C GLY A 94 -11.06 17.97 8.11
N SER A 95 -12.13 18.44 7.48
CA SER A 95 -12.82 19.68 7.85
C SER A 95 -13.38 19.65 9.27
N GLU A 96 -13.60 18.47 9.84
CA GLU A 96 -14.05 18.28 11.22
C GLU A 96 -13.00 18.70 12.27
N PHE A 97 -11.71 18.74 11.88
CA PHE A 97 -10.60 19.04 12.79
C PHE A 97 -10.19 20.52 12.79
N VAL A 98 -10.72 21.31 11.86
CA VAL A 98 -10.29 22.69 11.64
C VAL A 98 -11.46 23.63 11.37
N SER A 99 -11.28 24.90 11.71
CA SER A 99 -12.15 25.98 11.26
C SER A 99 -11.63 26.60 9.96
N HIS A 100 -12.48 27.34 9.25
CA HIS A 100 -12.10 28.02 8.00
C HIS A 100 -11.49 27.09 6.94
N TYR A 101 -12.03 25.87 6.84
CA TYR A 101 -11.57 24.85 5.90
C TYR A 101 -11.62 25.36 4.44
N GLN A 102 -10.54 25.11 3.70
CA GLN A 102 -10.40 25.49 2.30
C GLN A 102 -9.68 24.40 1.54
N GLU A 103 -10.05 24.22 0.27
CA GLU A 103 -9.42 23.29 -0.65
C GLU A 103 -8.94 24.00 -1.90
N SER A 104 -7.89 23.46 -2.50
CA SER A 104 -7.39 23.87 -3.79
C SER A 104 -6.93 22.65 -4.59
N MET A 105 -7.15 22.71 -5.90
CA MET A 105 -6.66 21.72 -6.86
C MET A 105 -5.98 22.47 -8.01
N THR A 106 -4.78 22.02 -8.34
CA THR A 106 -4.05 22.44 -9.53
C THR A 106 -4.08 21.32 -10.57
N TYR A 107 -3.99 21.69 -11.84
CA TYR A 107 -4.11 20.76 -12.95
C TYR A 107 -2.95 20.98 -13.93
N ALA A 108 -2.43 19.89 -14.46
CA ALA A 108 -1.47 19.91 -15.56
C ALA A 108 -2.14 20.40 -16.85
N SER A 109 -1.34 20.70 -17.88
CA SER A 109 -1.83 21.23 -19.17
C SER A 109 -2.77 20.27 -19.91
N ASN A 110 -2.69 18.97 -19.64
CA ASN A 110 -3.57 17.92 -20.15
C ASN A 110 -4.92 17.84 -19.40
N GLY A 111 -5.13 18.67 -18.36
CA GLY A 111 -6.34 18.71 -17.54
C GLY A 111 -6.37 17.68 -16.40
N LYS A 112 -5.30 16.92 -16.18
CA LYS A 112 -5.19 15.96 -15.07
C LYS A 112 -4.79 16.67 -13.76
N PRO A 113 -5.25 16.19 -12.58
CA PRO A 113 -4.86 16.76 -11.28
C PRO A 113 -3.34 16.73 -11.07
N GLU A 114 -2.72 17.80 -10.59
CA GLU A 114 -1.29 17.83 -10.27
C GLU A 114 -1.06 17.85 -8.75
N ARG A 115 -1.81 18.70 -8.05
CA ARG A 115 -1.75 18.81 -6.59
C ARG A 115 -3.07 19.23 -6.00
N PHE A 116 -3.54 18.44 -5.04
CA PHE A 116 -4.60 18.80 -4.09
C PHE A 116 -3.99 19.27 -2.78
N GLN A 117 -4.57 20.30 -2.19
CA GLN A 117 -4.21 20.77 -0.86
C GLN A 117 -5.46 21.25 -0.14
N SER A 118 -5.66 20.76 1.07
CA SER A 118 -6.65 21.29 2.00
C SER A 118 -5.99 21.92 3.22
N THR A 119 -6.58 22.99 3.74
CA THR A 119 -6.05 23.80 4.83
C THR A 119 -7.16 24.24 5.77
N GLY A 120 -6.80 24.60 7.01
CA GLY A 120 -7.72 25.24 7.94
C GLY A 120 -7.02 25.62 9.24
N VAL A 121 -7.73 26.34 10.11
CA VAL A 121 -7.20 26.82 11.39
C VAL A 121 -7.56 25.83 12.50
N SER A 122 -6.55 25.26 13.16
CA SER A 122 -6.72 24.40 14.34
C SER A 122 -6.42 25.18 15.61
N GLU A 123 -7.29 25.08 16.63
CA GLU A 123 -7.04 25.65 17.95
C GLU A 123 -5.95 24.86 18.72
N GLY A 124 -5.66 23.61 18.31
CA GLY A 124 -4.72 22.73 19.00
C GLY A 124 -3.28 22.74 18.45
N ILE A 125 -3.02 23.48 17.37
CA ILE A 125 -1.72 23.49 16.68
C ILE A 125 -1.15 24.92 16.67
N PRO A 126 -0.06 25.20 17.39
CA PRO A 126 0.61 26.49 17.36
C PRO A 126 1.34 26.75 16.02
N PRO A 127 1.43 28.02 15.57
CA PRO A 127 0.76 29.18 16.14
C PRO A 127 -0.76 29.15 15.89
N GLU A 128 -1.53 29.38 16.95
CA GLU A 128 -2.99 29.45 16.86
C GLU A 128 -3.42 30.53 15.85
N GLN A 129 -4.55 30.32 15.19
CA GLN A 129 -5.12 31.22 14.16
C GLN A 129 -4.35 31.30 12.84
N VAL A 130 -3.26 30.53 12.68
CA VAL A 130 -2.60 30.36 11.38
C VAL A 130 -3.14 29.08 10.73
N PRO A 131 -3.53 29.12 9.44
CA PRO A 131 -3.92 27.91 8.74
C PRO A 131 -2.79 26.90 8.69
N VAL A 132 -3.11 25.65 9.01
CA VAL A 132 -2.25 24.48 8.82
C VAL A 132 -2.72 23.72 7.59
N ASP A 133 -1.79 23.00 6.97
CA ASP A 133 -2.16 21.97 6.00
C ASP A 133 -2.93 20.86 6.72
N VAL A 134 -4.00 20.38 6.08
CA VAL A 134 -4.81 19.24 6.55
C VAL A 134 -4.42 18.03 5.73
N LEU A 135 -4.60 18.09 4.40
CA LEU A 135 -4.13 17.10 3.43
C LEU A 135 -3.29 17.77 2.34
N THR A 136 -2.29 17.07 1.84
CA THR A 136 -1.57 17.41 0.60
C THR A 136 -1.40 16.15 -0.21
N ILE A 137 -1.84 16.18 -1.47
CA ILE A 137 -1.71 15.05 -2.39
C ILE A 137 -1.13 15.56 -3.69
N THR A 138 -0.10 14.89 -4.20
CA THR A 138 0.47 15.17 -5.53
C THR A 138 0.35 13.95 -6.43
N PHE A 139 0.23 14.21 -7.73
CA PHE A 139 0.07 13.19 -8.75
C PHE A 139 1.14 13.38 -9.82
N ALA A 140 1.78 12.28 -10.21
CA ALA A 140 2.74 12.25 -11.29
C ALA A 140 2.29 11.25 -12.37
N TYR A 141 2.57 11.60 -13.61
CA TYR A 141 2.07 10.91 -14.80
C TYR A 141 3.21 10.42 -15.68
N ARG A 142 2.94 9.36 -16.45
CA ARG A 142 3.78 8.92 -17.57
C ARG A 142 3.62 9.86 -18.76
N GLU A 143 4.40 9.60 -19.80
CA GLU A 143 4.31 10.32 -21.08
C GLU A 143 2.95 10.15 -21.80
N ASP A 144 2.22 9.07 -21.52
CA ASP A 144 0.89 8.79 -22.08
C ASP A 144 -0.27 9.32 -21.20
N ASP A 145 0.04 10.18 -20.23
CA ASP A 145 -0.89 10.75 -19.25
C ASP A 145 -1.53 9.75 -18.27
N SER A 146 -1.08 8.49 -18.22
CA SER A 146 -1.45 7.54 -17.17
C SER A 146 -0.76 7.87 -15.85
N LEU A 147 -1.45 7.69 -14.73
CA LEU A 147 -0.91 7.90 -13.39
C LEU A 147 0.18 6.87 -13.10
N ILE A 148 1.37 7.33 -12.68
CA ILE A 148 2.46 6.45 -12.24
C ILE A 148 2.67 6.50 -10.73
N HIS A 149 2.45 7.67 -10.12
CA HIS A 149 2.75 7.88 -8.71
C HIS A 149 1.79 8.89 -8.09
N LYS A 150 1.37 8.61 -6.87
CA LYS A 150 0.60 9.51 -6.01
C LYS A 150 1.28 9.58 -4.66
N GLN A 151 1.61 10.79 -4.24
CA GLN A 151 2.13 11.05 -2.91
C GLN A 151 1.03 11.64 -2.06
N TYR A 152 0.76 11.02 -0.92
CA TYR A 152 -0.23 11.44 0.05
C TYR A 152 0.46 11.89 1.33
N HIS A 153 -0.01 13.01 1.88
CA HIS A 153 0.34 13.47 3.21
C HIS A 153 -0.90 13.97 3.95
N HIS A 154 -1.00 13.65 5.24
CA HIS A 154 -1.92 14.31 6.16
C HIS A 154 -1.18 14.89 7.35
N ASN A 155 -1.77 15.90 7.97
CA ASN A 155 -1.23 16.48 9.18
C ASN A 155 -1.29 15.48 10.36
N PRO A 156 -0.15 15.01 10.88
CA PRO A 156 -0.13 13.96 11.90
C PRO A 156 -0.67 14.42 13.25
N LEU A 157 -0.76 15.74 13.50
CA LEU A 157 -1.38 16.28 14.71
C LEU A 157 -2.90 16.24 14.66
N LEU A 158 -3.50 16.14 13.46
CA LEU A 158 -4.95 16.04 13.28
C LEU A 158 -5.42 14.58 13.19
N PHE A 159 -4.69 13.74 12.45
CA PHE A 159 -5.10 12.36 12.14
C PHE A 159 -4.27 11.27 12.82
N GLY A 160 -3.20 11.64 13.52
CA GLY A 160 -2.19 10.69 14.00
C GLY A 160 -1.12 10.39 12.94
N THR A 161 -0.10 9.65 13.33
CA THR A 161 1.12 9.47 12.52
C THR A 161 1.04 8.34 11.50
N THR A 162 0.20 7.33 11.71
CA THR A 162 0.01 6.20 10.78
C THR A 162 -0.41 6.70 9.40
N TYR A 163 0.35 6.31 8.37
CA TYR A 163 0.15 6.71 6.96
C TYR A 163 0.17 8.21 6.71
N SER A 164 0.73 9.00 7.63
CA SER A 164 0.86 10.45 7.47
C SER A 164 1.69 10.84 6.24
N ASN A 165 2.52 9.92 5.74
CA ASN A 165 3.16 10.00 4.45
C ASN A 165 3.00 8.65 3.76
N SER A 166 2.54 8.65 2.51
CA SER A 166 2.39 7.45 1.69
C SER A 166 2.75 7.72 0.24
N ASP A 167 3.57 6.87 -0.33
CA ASP A 167 3.95 6.85 -1.74
C ASP A 167 3.27 5.65 -2.43
N LEU A 168 2.42 5.94 -3.41
CA LEU A 168 1.58 4.95 -4.09
C LEU A 168 1.97 4.88 -5.56
N PHE A 169 2.30 3.68 -6.06
CA PHE A 169 2.79 3.47 -7.42
C PHE A 169 1.85 2.59 -8.23
N PHE A 170 1.57 3.01 -9.46
CA PHE A 170 0.55 2.39 -10.31
C PHE A 170 1.18 1.74 -11.54
N ASP A 171 0.54 0.73 -12.12
CA ASP A 171 0.90 0.20 -13.44
C ASP A 171 0.32 1.04 -14.59
N GLU A 172 0.53 0.60 -15.84
CA GLU A 172 0.02 1.25 -17.05
C GLU A 172 -1.51 1.26 -17.14
N ALA A 173 -2.18 0.35 -16.44
CA ALA A 173 -3.64 0.29 -16.32
C ALA A 173 -4.15 1.13 -15.12
N GLU A 174 -3.29 1.94 -14.50
CA GLU A 174 -3.55 2.74 -13.30
C GLU A 174 -3.99 1.89 -12.09
N ARG A 175 -3.56 0.63 -12.01
CA ARG A 175 -3.78 -0.25 -10.85
C ARG A 175 -2.66 -0.07 -9.84
N LEU A 176 -2.98 0.04 -8.56
CA LEU A 176 -2.00 0.17 -7.48
C LEU A 176 -1.14 -1.10 -7.40
N THR A 177 0.18 -0.97 -7.55
CA THR A 177 1.13 -2.10 -7.54
C THR A 177 2.01 -2.13 -6.31
N PHE A 178 2.30 -0.96 -5.74
CA PHE A 178 3.14 -0.82 -4.57
C PHE A 178 2.72 0.41 -3.76
N ALA A 179 2.71 0.26 -2.44
CA ALA A 179 2.53 1.37 -1.51
C ALA A 179 3.61 1.31 -0.43
N ASP A 180 4.32 2.41 -0.24
CA ASP A 180 5.24 2.62 0.88
C ASP A 180 4.62 3.63 1.83
N CYS A 181 4.32 3.22 3.04
CA CYS A 181 3.51 4.00 3.96
C CYS A 181 4.19 4.12 5.33
N TYR A 182 4.42 5.35 5.76
CA TYR A 182 5.01 5.62 7.07
C TYR A 182 4.13 5.06 8.20
N ILE A 183 4.77 4.45 9.18
CA ILE A 183 4.20 4.13 10.49
C ILE A 183 5.19 4.52 11.59
N THR A 184 4.73 4.59 12.83
CA THR A 184 5.54 5.15 13.93
C THR A 184 6.90 4.47 14.15
N HIS A 185 7.02 3.17 13.83
CA HIS A 185 8.26 2.40 14.00
C HIS A 185 9.00 2.12 12.69
N GLY A 186 8.53 2.63 11.55
CA GLY A 186 9.15 2.39 10.26
C GLY A 186 8.18 2.61 9.11
N ASN A 187 8.03 1.62 8.26
CA ASN A 187 7.13 1.69 7.11
C ASN A 187 6.43 0.36 6.82
N LEU A 188 5.24 0.46 6.23
CA LEU A 188 4.53 -0.66 5.63
C LEU A 188 4.74 -0.61 4.12
N GLU A 189 5.26 -1.70 3.58
CA GLU A 189 5.39 -1.92 2.15
C GLU A 189 4.33 -2.93 1.70
N SER A 190 3.30 -2.45 0.98
CA SER A 190 2.26 -3.30 0.38
C SER A 190 2.58 -3.53 -1.09
N TYR A 191 2.72 -4.79 -1.49
CA TYR A 191 2.92 -5.22 -2.88
C TYR A 191 1.67 -5.94 -3.39
N TYR A 192 0.99 -5.34 -4.36
CA TYR A 192 -0.27 -5.86 -4.91
C TYR A 192 0.01 -6.73 -6.14
N ILE A 193 -0.41 -7.99 -6.07
CA ILE A 193 -0.06 -9.03 -7.04
C ILE A 193 -1.31 -9.42 -7.82
N TYR A 194 -1.30 -9.11 -9.11
CA TYR A 194 -2.39 -9.38 -10.05
C TYR A 194 -2.12 -10.69 -10.81
N SER A 195 -3.12 -11.57 -10.88
CA SER A 195 -3.03 -12.83 -11.63
C SER A 195 -3.33 -12.68 -13.13
N ASP A 196 -3.97 -11.58 -13.51
CA ASP A 196 -4.48 -11.26 -14.84
C ASP A 196 -4.77 -9.74 -14.96
N ASP A 197 -5.53 -9.36 -15.99
CA ASP A 197 -5.99 -7.99 -16.22
C ASP A 197 -7.15 -7.57 -15.27
N SER A 198 -7.36 -8.31 -14.17
CA SER A 198 -8.34 -7.93 -13.15
C SER A 198 -8.02 -6.55 -12.56
N PRO A 199 -9.05 -5.73 -12.27
CA PRO A 199 -8.87 -4.49 -11.51
C PRO A 199 -8.52 -4.76 -10.04
N GLN A 200 -8.80 -5.97 -9.53
CA GLN A 200 -8.51 -6.41 -8.18
C GLN A 200 -7.26 -7.31 -8.14
N PRO A 201 -6.32 -7.09 -7.21
CA PRO A 201 -5.19 -7.98 -7.02
C PRO A 201 -5.67 -9.33 -6.46
N ALA A 202 -5.01 -10.42 -6.86
CA ALA A 202 -5.26 -11.74 -6.29
C ALA A 202 -4.65 -11.86 -4.88
N TYR A 203 -3.52 -11.19 -4.66
CA TYR A 203 -2.81 -11.18 -3.38
C TYR A 203 -2.26 -9.79 -3.05
N CYS A 204 -2.02 -9.54 -1.77
CA CYS A 204 -1.16 -8.46 -1.30
C CYS A 204 -0.14 -9.04 -0.32
N LEU A 205 1.15 -8.78 -0.57
CA LEU A 205 2.20 -8.99 0.43
C LEU A 205 2.42 -7.67 1.16
N VAL A 206 2.16 -7.65 2.46
CA VAL A 206 2.50 -6.52 3.34
C VAL A 206 3.76 -6.87 4.11
N LEU A 207 4.78 -6.01 4.04
CA LEU A 207 5.97 -6.08 4.89
C LEU A 207 5.93 -4.94 5.90
N ASP A 208 5.81 -5.28 7.18
CA ASP A 208 6.03 -4.34 8.29
C ASP A 208 7.55 -4.25 8.55
N CYS A 209 8.14 -3.14 8.10
CA CYS A 209 9.56 -2.89 8.15
C CYS A 209 9.89 -2.06 9.41
N ASP A 210 10.47 -2.72 10.41
CA ASP A 210 10.83 -2.15 11.71
C ASP A 210 12.32 -2.35 11.99
N LEU A 211 13.10 -1.27 11.97
CA LEU A 211 14.51 -1.24 12.40
C LEU A 211 15.39 -2.40 11.86
N GLY A 212 15.16 -2.80 10.60
CA GLY A 212 15.91 -3.88 9.94
C GLY A 212 15.29 -5.28 10.06
N LEU A 213 14.07 -5.38 10.57
CA LEU A 213 13.19 -6.56 10.46
C LEU A 213 12.12 -6.29 9.41
N CYS A 214 11.76 -7.32 8.64
CA CYS A 214 10.61 -7.28 7.74
C CYS A 214 9.65 -8.40 8.16
N LEU A 215 8.53 -8.05 8.77
CA LEU A 215 7.50 -9.00 9.17
C LEU A 215 6.47 -9.14 8.04
N PRO A 216 6.38 -10.33 7.41
CA PRO A 216 5.51 -10.52 6.25
C PRO A 216 4.10 -10.95 6.65
N THR A 217 3.11 -10.34 6.02
CA THR A 217 1.72 -10.81 5.98
C THR A 217 1.31 -10.98 4.52
N MET A 218 0.99 -12.21 4.12
CA MET A 218 0.44 -12.49 2.79
C MET A 218 -1.08 -12.56 2.90
N ILE A 219 -1.77 -11.74 2.11
CA ILE A 219 -3.22 -11.67 2.05
C ILE A 219 -3.66 -12.19 0.68
N SER A 220 -4.66 -13.06 0.67
CA SER A 220 -5.41 -13.43 -0.53
C SER A 220 -6.73 -12.68 -0.55
N TYR A 221 -7.03 -12.05 -1.68
CA TYR A 221 -8.32 -11.41 -1.87
C TYR A 221 -9.28 -12.40 -2.53
N SER A 222 -10.36 -12.68 -1.82
CA SER A 222 -11.44 -13.49 -2.39
C SER A 222 -12.28 -12.62 -3.31
N ILE A 223 -12.45 -13.04 -4.56
CA ILE A 223 -13.55 -12.55 -5.38
C ILE A 223 -14.81 -13.03 -4.68
N GLU A 224 -15.59 -12.14 -4.07
CA GLU A 224 -17.01 -12.44 -3.88
C GLU A 224 -17.58 -12.62 -5.29
N LYS A 225 -17.68 -13.88 -5.73
CA LYS A 225 -18.60 -14.19 -6.81
C LYS A 225 -19.95 -13.76 -6.29
N GLU A 226 -20.49 -12.65 -6.79
CA GLU A 226 -21.90 -12.37 -6.67
C GLU A 226 -22.62 -13.67 -7.01
N VAL A 227 -23.23 -14.30 -6.00
CA VAL A 227 -24.13 -15.41 -6.25
C VAL A 227 -25.30 -14.77 -6.97
N PRO A 228 -25.54 -15.06 -8.26
CA PRO A 228 -26.64 -14.43 -8.97
C PRO A 228 -27.92 -14.73 -8.20
N TYR A 229 -28.65 -13.65 -7.87
CA TYR A 229 -29.91 -13.67 -7.15
C TYR A 229 -30.77 -14.87 -7.56
N GLY A 230 -30.83 -15.86 -6.68
CA GLY A 230 -31.47 -17.12 -7.00
C GLY A 230 -31.34 -18.14 -5.90
N LEU A 231 -31.62 -17.76 -4.65
CA LEU A 231 -32.26 -18.57 -3.61
C LEU A 231 -32.41 -17.72 -2.35
N SER A 232 -33.66 -17.48 -2.00
CA SER A 232 -34.16 -16.72 -0.86
C SER A 232 -33.40 -16.96 0.45
N ARG A 233 -32.74 -15.93 0.99
CA ARG A 233 -32.51 -15.85 2.43
C ARG A 233 -33.85 -15.57 3.10
N ILE A 234 -34.41 -16.61 3.70
CA ILE A 234 -35.54 -16.53 4.62
C ILE A 234 -35.14 -15.59 5.75
N SER A 235 -35.87 -14.48 5.84
CA SER A 235 -35.82 -13.57 6.98
C SER A 235 -36.29 -14.33 8.22
N LEU A 236 -35.41 -14.51 9.21
CA LEU A 236 -35.80 -14.90 10.56
C LEU A 236 -35.43 -13.77 11.50
N HIS A 237 -36.36 -12.82 11.62
CA HIS A 237 -36.55 -12.07 12.85
C HIS A 237 -36.70 -13.05 14.01
N ARG A 238 -35.83 -12.95 15.02
CA ARG A 238 -36.21 -13.22 16.40
C ARG A 238 -35.57 -12.18 17.32
N SER A 239 -36.42 -11.25 17.76
CA SER A 239 -36.31 -10.59 19.06
C SER A 239 -36.33 -11.62 20.21
N LEU A 240 -35.89 -11.17 21.39
CA LEU A 240 -35.92 -11.76 22.76
C LEU A 240 -34.47 -11.76 23.31
N PHE A 241 -34.04 -11.00 24.31
CA PHE A 241 -34.67 -10.14 25.32
C PHE A 241 -33.85 -8.86 25.48
#